data_AF-A0A5N8ZEC3-F1
#
_entry.id   AF-A0A5N8ZEC3-F1
#
_cell.length_a   1.000
_cell.length_b   1.000
_cell.length_c   1.000
_cell.angle_alpha   90.00
_cell.angle_beta   90.00
_cell.angle_gamma   90.00
#
_symmetry.space_group_name_H-M   'P 1'
#
loop_
_entity.id
_entity.type
_entity.pdbx_description
1 polymer ?
#
loop_
_entity_poly.entity_id
_entity_poly.type
_entity_poly.pdbx_seq_one_letter_code
_entity_poly.pdbx_strand_id
1 'polypeptide(L)'
;MKNLEFFNRNQARDFINKNKPMAIIPTGSVEQHLNHLFIGMDINSATRIAQDLAEKFSDDVIFYRPLNAGIAEHHMAFPGTMTLRVNTFIGVLTDIVESLIRGGVKKILFINGHGGNVEPMATAMRNISLQMKGIHEGIDTTEVRTHYDYEELLN
;
A
#
# COMPACT_ATOMS: atom_id res chain seq x y z
N MET A 1 16.81 -7.79 1.12
CA MET A 1 15.60 -7.00 1.47
C MET A 1 15.50 -6.79 2.99
N LYS A 2 15.29 -5.56 3.48
CA LYS A 2 14.89 -5.33 4.87
C LYS A 2 13.37 -5.46 4.97
N ASN A 3 12.93 -6.68 5.28
CA ASN A 3 11.53 -6.99 5.54
C ASN A 3 11.29 -6.92 7.05
N LEU A 4 10.39 -6.01 7.45
CA LEU A 4 10.08 -5.77 8.86
C LEU A 4 9.56 -7.04 9.56
N GLU A 5 9.01 -8.00 8.83
CA GLU A 5 8.52 -9.28 9.39
C GLU A 5 9.61 -10.08 10.11
N PHE A 6 10.87 -9.89 9.72
CA PHE A 6 12.01 -10.56 10.36
C PHE A 6 12.72 -9.69 11.39
N PHE A 7 12.18 -8.49 11.66
CA PHE A 7 12.69 -7.64 12.72
C PHE A 7 12.00 -7.99 14.04
N ASN A 8 12.78 -8.12 15.09
CA ASN A 8 12.22 -8.01 16.43
C ASN A 8 11.83 -6.55 16.73
N ARG A 9 11.10 -6.36 17.83
CA ARG A 9 10.62 -5.04 18.28
C ARG A 9 11.72 -3.96 18.32
N ASN A 10 12.92 -4.29 18.81
CA ASN A 10 14.01 -3.33 18.94
C ASN A 10 14.57 -2.96 17.56
N GLN A 11 14.80 -3.95 16.69
CA GLN A 11 15.26 -3.72 15.32
C GLN A 11 14.29 -2.82 14.54
N ALA A 12 12.98 -3.05 14.66
CA ALA A 12 11.95 -2.21 14.03
C ALA A 12 11.99 -0.78 14.54
N ARG A 13 11.97 -0.58 15.86
CA ARG A 13 12.06 0.75 16.49
C ARG A 13 13.32 1.50 16.05
N ASP A 14 14.47 0.86 16.16
CA ASP A 14 15.76 1.50 15.93
C ASP A 14 15.93 1.85 14.45
N PHE A 15 15.46 0.98 13.54
CA PHE A 15 15.48 1.24 12.11
C PHE A 15 14.56 2.41 11.71
N ILE A 16 13.31 2.43 12.21
CA ILE A 16 12.35 3.51 11.92
C ILE A 16 12.88 4.85 12.42
N ASN A 17 13.38 4.89 13.66
CA ASN A 17 13.89 6.13 14.26
C ASN A 17 15.15 6.65 13.58
N LYS A 18 16.08 5.75 13.21
CA LYS A 18 17.35 6.13 12.61
C LYS A 18 17.19 6.56 11.16
N ASN A 19 16.47 5.78 10.35
CA ASN A 19 16.48 5.96 8.89
C ASN A 19 15.26 6.73 8.37
N LYS A 20 14.19 6.88 9.15
CA LYS A 20 12.93 7.53 8.72
C LYS A 20 12.46 7.00 7.36
N PRO A 21 12.31 5.67 7.22
CA PRO A 21 12.06 5.02 5.94
C PRO A 21 10.67 5.33 5.39
N MET A 22 10.50 5.08 4.09
CA MET A 22 9.20 4.94 3.45
C MET A 22 8.68 3.52 3.61
N ALA A 23 7.45 3.37 4.10
CA ALA A 23 6.74 2.10 4.05
C ALA A 23 6.21 1.89 2.62
N ILE A 24 6.51 0.74 2.03
CA ILE A 24 5.95 0.31 0.76
C ILE A 24 5.00 -0.85 1.00
N ILE A 25 3.75 -0.70 0.56
CA ILE A 25 2.68 -1.67 0.80
C ILE A 25 2.07 -2.05 -0.56
N PRO A 26 2.22 -3.31 -1.00
CA PRO A 26 1.54 -3.76 -2.21
C PRO A 26 0.04 -3.89 -1.97
N THR A 27 -0.76 -3.50 -2.95
CA THR A 27 -2.20 -3.75 -3.04
C THR A 27 -2.51 -4.26 -4.44
N GLY A 28 -3.63 -4.96 -4.60
CA GLY A 28 -4.00 -5.53 -5.88
C GLY A 28 -5.33 -6.23 -5.74
N SER A 29 -5.46 -7.36 -6.43
CA SER A 29 -6.66 -8.18 -6.42
C SER A 29 -6.30 -9.66 -6.54
N VAL A 30 -7.28 -10.49 -6.19
CA VAL A 30 -7.35 -11.89 -6.61
C VAL A 30 -8.64 -12.02 -7.40
N GLU A 31 -8.51 -12.03 -8.72
CA GLU A 31 -9.62 -11.94 -9.68
C GLU A 31 -9.31 -12.70 -10.97
N GLN A 32 -10.34 -12.99 -11.75
CA GLN A 32 -10.17 -13.67 -13.03
C GLN A 32 -9.26 -12.86 -13.99
N HIS A 33 -8.33 -13.54 -14.65
CA HIS A 33 -7.56 -12.99 -15.78
C HIS A 33 -7.63 -13.93 -16.99
N LEU A 34 -8.86 -14.34 -17.34
CA LEU A 34 -9.13 -15.31 -18.40
C LEU A 34 -8.33 -16.62 -18.21
N ASN A 35 -8.05 -17.33 -19.30
CA ASN A 35 -7.50 -18.69 -19.27
C ASN A 35 -5.97 -18.78 -19.34
N HIS A 36 -5.26 -17.66 -19.40
CA HIS A 36 -3.82 -17.63 -19.68
C HIS A 36 -2.98 -17.03 -18.54
N LEU A 37 -3.62 -16.37 -17.58
CA LEU A 37 -2.97 -15.78 -16.41
C LEU A 37 -3.55 -16.36 -15.13
N PHE A 38 -2.73 -16.33 -14.08
CA PHE A 38 -3.15 -16.70 -12.74
C PHE A 38 -4.02 -15.60 -12.12
N ILE A 39 -5.00 -15.99 -11.31
CA ILE A 39 -5.95 -15.05 -10.71
C ILE A 39 -5.32 -14.07 -9.71
N GLY A 40 -4.07 -14.27 -9.29
CA GLY A 40 -3.33 -13.36 -8.43
C GLY A 40 -2.39 -12.42 -9.18
N MET A 41 -2.60 -12.19 -10.49
CA MET A 41 -1.67 -11.42 -11.33
C MET A 41 -1.39 -10.03 -10.78
N ASP A 42 -2.45 -9.32 -10.40
CA ASP A 42 -2.36 -7.95 -9.88
C ASP A 42 -1.48 -7.88 -8.62
N ILE A 43 -1.80 -8.70 -7.61
CA ILE A 43 -1.08 -8.62 -6.33
C ILE A 43 0.35 -9.15 -6.43
N ASN A 44 0.59 -10.19 -7.24
CA ASN A 44 1.93 -10.73 -7.43
C ASN A 44 2.83 -9.73 -8.14
N SER A 45 2.31 -9.01 -9.14
CA SER A 45 3.06 -7.99 -9.88
C SER A 45 3.42 -6.81 -8.97
N ALA A 46 2.43 -6.27 -8.25
CA ALA A 46 2.65 -5.18 -7.29
C ALA A 46 3.64 -5.59 -6.19
N THR A 47 3.52 -6.82 -5.68
CA THR A 47 4.43 -7.36 -4.66
C THR A 47 5.86 -7.44 -5.19
N ARG A 48 6.05 -7.93 -6.41
CA ARG A 48 7.38 -8.05 -6.99
C ARG A 48 8.07 -6.69 -7.15
N ILE A 49 7.35 -5.70 -7.68
CA ILE A 49 7.87 -4.33 -7.81
C ILE A 49 8.25 -3.74 -6.45
N ALA A 50 7.39 -3.93 -5.44
CA ALA A 50 7.67 -3.44 -4.08
C ALA A 50 8.90 -4.12 -3.44
N GLN A 51 9.09 -5.42 -3.68
CA GLN A 51 10.28 -6.15 -3.24
C GLN A 51 11.55 -5.63 -3.92
N ASP A 52 11.53 -5.44 -5.24
CA ASP A 52 12.67 -4.93 -5.99
C ASP A 52 13.05 -3.50 -5.52
N LEU A 53 12.07 -2.65 -5.20
CA LEU A 53 12.30 -1.33 -4.61
C LEU A 53 12.92 -1.41 -3.20
N ALA A 54 12.41 -2.29 -2.34
CA ALA A 54 12.94 -2.48 -0.99
C ALA A 54 14.33 -3.13 -0.97
N GLU A 55 14.70 -3.87 -2.01
CA GLU A 55 16.07 -4.36 -2.20
C GLU A 55 17.00 -3.25 -2.67
N LYS A 56 16.58 -2.46 -3.65
CA LYS A 56 17.37 -1.36 -4.22
C LYS A 56 17.61 -0.24 -3.21
N PHE A 57 16.64 0.08 -2.37
CA PHE A 57 16.68 1.18 -1.40
C PHE A 57 16.59 0.68 0.04
N SER A 58 17.38 -0.34 0.38
CA SER A 58 17.23 -1.11 1.62
C SER A 58 17.43 -0.33 2.94
N ASP A 59 18.01 0.86 2.93
CA ASP A 59 18.11 1.73 4.11
C ASP A 59 16.96 2.72 4.21
N ASP A 60 16.31 3.04 3.09
CA ASP A 60 15.29 4.08 2.98
C ASP A 60 13.87 3.53 2.84
N VAL A 61 13.72 2.23 2.57
CA VAL A 61 12.42 1.58 2.30
C VAL A 61 12.24 0.35 3.18
N ILE A 62 11.03 0.23 3.75
CA ILE A 62 10.55 -0.99 4.42
C ILE A 62 9.44 -1.59 3.58
N PHE A 63 9.63 -2.85 3.20
CA PHE A 63 8.57 -3.68 2.63
C PHE A 63 7.59 -4.16 3.71
N TYR A 64 6.29 -3.94 3.45
CA TYR A 64 5.17 -4.52 4.18
C TYR A 64 4.45 -5.56 3.33
N ARG A 65 3.72 -6.48 3.98
CA ARG A 65 3.00 -7.54 3.28
C ARG A 65 1.89 -7.02 2.37
N PRO A 66 1.63 -7.75 1.27
CA PRO A 66 0.58 -7.39 0.34
C PRO A 66 -0.83 -7.45 0.94
N LEU A 67 -1.66 -6.49 0.55
CA LEU A 67 -3.12 -6.53 0.72
C LEU A 67 -3.73 -7.27 -0.47
N ASN A 68 -4.02 -8.56 -0.27
CA ASN A 68 -4.44 -9.46 -1.36
C ASN A 68 -5.87 -9.21 -1.87
N ALA A 69 -6.75 -8.64 -1.05
CA ALA A 69 -8.13 -8.37 -1.43
C ALA A 69 -8.32 -6.90 -1.82
N GLY A 70 -8.81 -6.67 -3.04
CA GLY A 70 -9.15 -5.35 -3.58
C GLY A 70 -10.64 -5.21 -3.87
N ILE A 71 -10.98 -4.36 -4.83
CA ILE A 71 -12.35 -4.14 -5.33
C ILE A 71 -12.49 -4.78 -6.72
N ALA A 72 -13.06 -5.98 -6.75
CA ALA A 72 -13.22 -6.82 -7.93
C ALA A 72 -14.68 -7.28 -8.14
N GLU A 73 -15.66 -6.51 -7.64
CA GLU A 73 -17.10 -6.86 -7.73
C GLU A 73 -17.53 -7.17 -9.19
N HIS A 74 -16.97 -6.45 -10.15
CA HIS A 74 -17.22 -6.63 -11.59
C HIS A 74 -16.70 -7.96 -12.15
N HIS A 75 -15.89 -8.71 -11.39
CA HIS A 75 -15.37 -10.04 -11.72
C HIS A 75 -16.05 -11.18 -10.95
N MET A 76 -17.09 -10.90 -10.16
CA MET A 76 -17.77 -11.91 -9.31
C MET A 76 -18.58 -12.96 -10.09
N ALA A 77 -18.84 -12.73 -11.38
CA ALA A 77 -19.42 -13.76 -12.25
C ALA A 77 -18.49 -14.96 -12.48
N PHE A 78 -17.21 -14.85 -12.12
CA PHE A 78 -16.18 -15.86 -12.36
C PHE A 78 -15.67 -16.43 -11.01
N PRO A 79 -15.75 -17.77 -10.80
CA PRO A 79 -15.29 -18.39 -9.57
C PRO A 79 -13.81 -18.14 -9.28
N GLY A 80 -13.48 -17.92 -8.01
CA GLY A 80 -12.12 -17.67 -7.54
C GLY A 80 -11.82 -16.20 -7.24
N THR A 81 -12.60 -15.26 -7.81
CA THR A 81 -12.53 -13.84 -7.45
C THR A 81 -12.91 -13.62 -5.99
N MET A 82 -12.12 -12.80 -5.28
CA MET A 82 -12.47 -12.27 -3.96
C MET A 82 -12.47 -10.75 -4.01
N THR A 83 -13.46 -10.13 -3.37
CA THR A 83 -13.62 -8.68 -3.38
C THR A 83 -14.05 -8.17 -2.00
N LEU A 84 -13.57 -6.98 -1.66
CA LEU A 84 -14.08 -6.19 -0.57
C LEU A 84 -15.20 -5.27 -1.05
N ARG A 85 -15.99 -4.75 -0.11
CA ARG A 85 -16.83 -3.57 -0.36
C ARG A 85 -15.94 -2.33 -0.39
N VAL A 86 -16.30 -1.33 -1.20
CA VAL A 86 -15.56 -0.05 -1.33
C VAL A 86 -15.25 0.57 0.04
N ASN A 87 -16.25 0.70 0.92
CA ASN A 87 -16.06 1.29 2.25
C ASN A 87 -15.14 0.44 3.15
N THR A 88 -15.14 -0.88 2.98
CA THR A 88 -14.24 -1.77 3.73
C THR A 88 -12.80 -1.59 3.27
N PHE A 89 -12.56 -1.51 1.95
CA PHE A 89 -11.23 -1.24 1.41
C PHE A 89 -10.68 0.11 1.87
N ILE A 90 -11.50 1.18 1.80
CA ILE A 90 -11.14 2.50 2.32
C ILE A 90 -10.79 2.45 3.81
N GLY A 91 -11.61 1.75 4.62
CA GLY A 91 -11.35 1.58 6.05
C GLY A 91 -10.04 0.86 6.33
N VAL A 92 -9.76 -0.24 5.63
CA VAL A 92 -8.49 -0.98 5.76
C VAL A 92 -7.28 -0.09 5.46
N LEU A 93 -7.32 0.66 4.34
CA LEU A 93 -6.23 1.56 4.00
C LEU A 93 -6.04 2.67 5.05
N THR A 94 -7.14 3.21 5.56
CA THR A 94 -7.14 4.23 6.62
C THR A 94 -6.50 3.71 7.90
N ASP A 95 -6.96 2.56 8.40
CA ASP A 95 -6.46 1.95 9.63
C ASP A 95 -4.96 1.64 9.55
N ILE A 96 -4.51 1.13 8.39
CA ILE A 96 -3.09 0.85 8.13
C ILE A 96 -2.27 2.14 8.20
N VAL A 97 -2.66 3.18 7.47
CA VAL A 97 -1.91 4.44 7.46
C VAL A 97 -1.85 5.06 8.86
N GLU A 98 -2.96 5.14 9.57
CA GLU A 98 -2.98 5.66 10.93
C GLU A 98 -2.08 4.84 11.86
N SER A 99 -2.10 3.51 11.75
CA SER A 99 -1.27 2.64 12.58
C SER A 99 0.22 2.86 12.35
N LEU A 100 0.63 3.04 11.09
CA LEU A 100 2.02 3.29 10.70
C LEU A 100 2.50 4.67 11.17
N ILE A 101 1.63 5.68 11.05
CA ILE A 101 1.93 7.03 11.54
C ILE A 101 2.08 7.04 13.06
N ARG A 102 1.19 6.38 13.80
CA ARG A 102 1.35 6.18 15.26
C ARG A 102 2.64 5.44 15.62
N GLY A 103 3.10 4.56 14.72
CA GLY A 103 4.38 3.85 14.83
C GLY A 103 5.62 4.66 14.45
N GLY A 104 5.47 5.91 14.02
CA GLY A 104 6.57 6.82 13.67
C GLY A 104 6.98 6.82 12.19
N VAL A 105 6.32 6.02 11.34
CA VAL A 105 6.54 6.05 9.88
C VAL A 105 5.79 7.25 9.30
N LYS A 106 6.49 8.08 8.52
CA LYS A 106 5.92 9.34 7.98
C LYS A 106 5.68 9.32 6.47
N LYS A 107 6.30 8.38 5.77
CA LYS A 107 6.24 8.26 4.31
C LYS A 107 5.64 6.91 3.97
N ILE A 108 4.54 6.89 3.24
CA ILE A 108 3.80 5.65 2.94
C ILE A 108 3.43 5.65 1.46
N LEU A 109 3.82 4.59 0.77
CA LEU A 109 3.55 4.37 -0.64
C LEU A 109 2.77 3.06 -0.83
N PHE A 110 1.56 3.18 -1.40
CA PHE A 110 0.83 2.02 -1.91
C PHE A 110 1.20 1.75 -3.37
N ILE A 111 1.68 0.54 -3.65
CA ILE A 111 1.85 0.05 -5.03
C ILE A 111 0.63 -0.78 -5.37
N ASN A 112 -0.18 -0.31 -6.31
CA ASN A 112 -1.44 -0.94 -6.65
C ASN A 112 -1.36 -1.66 -7.99
N GLY A 113 -1.68 -2.95 -8.00
CA GLY A 113 -1.70 -3.77 -9.21
C GLY A 113 -3.05 -3.84 -9.93
N HIS A 114 -4.12 -3.25 -9.37
CA HIS A 114 -5.49 -3.48 -9.84
C HIS A 114 -6.27 -2.19 -10.13
N GLY A 115 -6.83 -2.05 -11.33
CA GLY A 115 -7.61 -0.88 -11.73
C GLY A 115 -8.83 -0.59 -10.84
N GLY A 116 -9.50 -1.62 -10.32
CA GLY A 116 -10.69 -1.44 -9.47
C GLY A 116 -10.40 -0.74 -8.13
N ASN A 117 -9.15 -0.72 -7.69
CA ASN A 117 -8.74 -0.08 -6.44
C ASN A 117 -8.46 1.43 -6.58
N VAL A 118 -8.27 1.95 -7.80
CA VAL A 118 -7.72 3.30 -8.03
C VAL A 118 -8.57 4.39 -7.36
N GLU A 119 -9.85 4.49 -7.72
CA GLU A 119 -10.75 5.52 -7.19
C GLU A 119 -11.04 5.36 -5.67
N PRO A 120 -11.33 4.15 -5.15
CA PRO A 120 -11.43 3.93 -3.71
C PRO A 120 -10.16 4.31 -2.95
N MET A 121 -8.98 3.98 -3.50
CA MET A 121 -7.70 4.33 -2.89
C MET A 121 -7.49 5.85 -2.87
N ALA A 122 -7.71 6.54 -3.99
CA ALA A 122 -7.62 7.99 -4.06
C ALA A 122 -8.55 8.67 -3.04
N THR A 123 -9.77 8.15 -2.89
CA THR A 123 -10.73 8.59 -1.86
C THR A 123 -10.18 8.38 -0.45
N ALA A 124 -9.62 7.21 -0.15
CA ALA A 124 -9.01 6.93 1.14
C ALA A 124 -7.86 7.90 1.45
N MET A 125 -6.95 8.12 0.49
CA MET A 125 -5.79 9.01 0.68
C MET A 125 -6.25 10.45 0.93
N ARG A 126 -7.29 10.92 0.22
CA ARG A 126 -7.89 12.23 0.45
C ARG A 126 -8.50 12.34 1.85
N ASN A 127 -9.26 11.34 2.29
CA ASN A 127 -9.88 11.33 3.62
C ASN A 127 -8.82 11.40 4.72
N ILE A 128 -7.78 10.58 4.62
CA ILE A 128 -6.65 10.57 5.56
C ILE A 128 -5.96 11.94 5.58
N SER A 129 -5.66 12.52 4.41
CA SER A 129 -5.02 13.83 4.33
C SER A 129 -5.84 14.91 5.04
N LEU A 130 -7.16 14.92 4.86
CA LEU A 130 -8.06 15.86 5.53
C LEU A 130 -8.12 15.65 7.04
N GLN A 131 -8.26 14.40 7.50
CA GLN A 131 -8.28 14.06 8.92
C GLN A 131 -6.98 14.49 9.61
N MET A 132 -5.84 14.19 9.00
CA MET A 132 -4.53 14.45 9.60
C MET A 132 -4.17 15.95 9.62
N LYS A 133 -4.61 16.73 8.63
CA LYS A 133 -4.50 18.20 8.67
C LYS A 133 -5.29 18.84 9.81
N GLY A 134 -6.38 18.20 10.26
CA GLY A 134 -7.21 18.69 11.35
C GLY A 134 -6.66 18.41 12.76
N ILE A 135 -5.69 17.50 12.90
CA ILE A 135 -5.30 16.93 14.21
C ILE A 135 -3.86 17.31 14.62
N HIS A 136 -2.98 17.65 13.68
CA HIS A 136 -1.55 17.83 13.97
C HIS A 136 -0.96 19.12 13.38
N GLU A 137 -0.78 20.17 14.21
CA GLU A 137 0.21 21.21 13.92
C GLU A 137 1.62 20.59 14.03
N GLY A 138 2.34 20.48 12.91
CA GLY A 138 3.76 20.07 12.88
C GLY A 138 4.06 18.64 12.40
N ILE A 139 3.07 17.84 12.01
CA ILE A 139 3.33 16.62 11.22
C ILE A 139 3.16 16.97 9.74
N ASP A 140 4.25 16.88 8.98
CA ASP A 140 4.19 16.98 7.53
C ASP A 140 3.47 15.74 6.97
N THR A 141 2.23 15.94 6.55
CA THR A 141 1.30 14.89 6.06
C THR A 141 1.34 14.76 4.54
N THR A 142 2.33 15.37 3.89
CA THR A 142 2.39 15.53 2.43
C THR A 142 2.89 14.31 1.65
N GLU A 143 3.20 13.19 2.30
CA GLU A 143 3.83 12.03 1.66
C GLU A 143 3.09 10.69 1.87
N VAL A 144 1.75 10.74 1.91
CA VAL A 144 0.94 9.54 1.62
C VAL A 144 0.62 9.55 0.13
N ARG A 145 1.15 8.58 -0.60
CA ARG A 145 1.11 8.54 -2.08
C ARG A 145 0.70 7.16 -2.58
N THR A 146 0.23 7.14 -3.81
CA THR A 146 0.09 5.96 -4.64
C THR A 146 1.08 6.07 -5.81
N HIS A 147 1.47 4.96 -6.42
CA HIS A 147 2.37 5.03 -7.58
C HIS A 147 1.79 5.83 -8.77
N TYR A 148 0.45 5.99 -8.85
CA TYR A 148 -0.20 6.85 -9.85
C TYR A 148 0.16 8.33 -9.70
N ASP A 149 0.53 8.79 -8.49
CA ASP A 149 0.96 10.17 -8.26
C ASP A 149 2.30 10.52 -8.95
N TYR A 150 2.97 9.53 -9.55
CA TYR A 150 4.27 9.67 -10.19
C TYR A 150 4.25 9.37 -11.69
N GLU A 151 3.08 9.14 -12.31
CA GLU A 151 2.99 8.85 -13.75
C GLU A 151 3.56 9.97 -14.62
N GLU A 152 3.46 11.23 -14.18
CA GLU A 152 4.01 12.38 -14.89
C GLU A 152 5.55 12.36 -15.01
N LEU A 153 6.24 11.61 -14.14
CA LEU A 153 7.70 11.46 -14.17
C LEU A 153 8.20 10.42 -15.19
N LEU A 154 7.28 9.71 -15.85
CA LEU A 154 7.59 8.68 -16.86
C LEU A 154 7.62 9.23 -18.30
N ASN A 155 7.34 10.51 -18.48
CA ASN A 155 7.40 11.25 -19.76
C ASN A 155 8.59 12.23 -19.78
#